data_AF-A0A3M1XVE8-F1
#
_entry.id   AF-A0A3M1XVE8-F1
#
_cell.length_a   1.000
_cell.length_b   1.000
_cell.length_c   1.000
_cell.angle_alpha   90.00
_cell.angle_beta   90.00
_cell.angle_gamma   90.00
#
_symmetry.space_group_name_H-M   'P 1'
#
loop_
_entity.id
_entity.type
_entity.pdbx_description
1 polymer ?
#
loop_
_entity_poly.entity_id
_entity_poly.type
_entity_poly.pdbx_seq_one_letter_code
_entity_poly.pdbx_strand_id
1 'polypeptide(L)'
;MAVTGLIWVIFVMVHLVENLLLFAGPEPYNRYAHFLVSLGPLLWLAELILLVALVAHVTAAISLVLENRAARPQRYVKLRSKGEPSKRTFASMSMIFTGLTLLLFLIIHLKTFKYGPGIEQGYVQVIDGKQVRDLHRLVTETFHNPIYVIWYVFALVFLGFHVRHGFWSAFQSWGAAHPRYTPILYSLGALVGVALAVGFIFIPIWFYFFVGG
;
A
#
# COMPACT_ATOMS: atom_id res chain seq x y z
N MET A 1 -15.33 -0.60 -6.16
CA MET A 1 -14.57 0.43 -5.43
C MET A 1 -14.40 0.13 -3.95
N ALA A 2 -15.47 0.12 -3.14
CA ALA A 2 -15.36 -0.04 -1.69
C ALA A 2 -14.76 -1.39 -1.25
N VAL A 3 -15.37 -2.51 -1.65
CA VAL A 3 -14.93 -3.87 -1.29
C VAL A 3 -13.49 -4.11 -1.74
N THR A 4 -13.18 -3.80 -3.01
CA THR A 4 -11.84 -3.97 -3.55
C THR A 4 -10.81 -3.10 -2.84
N GLY A 5 -11.16 -1.88 -2.42
CA GLY A 5 -10.29 -1.02 -1.62
C GLY A 5 -10.04 -1.59 -0.22
N LEU A 6 -11.06 -2.14 0.44
CA LEU A 6 -10.93 -2.76 1.77
C LEU A 6 -10.06 -4.03 1.73
N ILE A 7 -10.16 -4.83 0.67
CA ILE A 7 -9.25 -5.98 0.46
C ILE A 7 -7.79 -5.50 0.48
N TRP A 8 -7.48 -4.43 -0.25
CA TRP A 8 -6.13 -3.85 -0.28
C TRP A 8 -5.71 -3.27 1.07
N VAL A 9 -6.62 -2.62 1.82
CA VAL A 9 -6.30 -2.15 3.18
C VAL A 9 -5.95 -3.30 4.11
N ILE A 10 -6.73 -4.38 4.10
CA ILE A 10 -6.47 -5.57 4.92
C ILE A 10 -5.13 -6.19 4.54
N PHE A 11 -4.87 -6.36 3.24
CA PHE A 11 -3.60 -6.86 2.75
C PHE A 11 -2.43 -6.00 3.23
N VAL A 12 -2.50 -4.68 3.09
CA VAL A 12 -1.43 -3.76 3.49
C VAL A 12 -1.20 -3.78 5.01
N MET A 13 -2.25 -3.99 5.81
CA MET A 13 -2.12 -4.16 7.27
C MET A 13 -1.37 -5.44 7.63
N VAL A 14 -1.78 -6.58 7.07
CA VAL A 14 -1.07 -7.86 7.26
C VAL A 14 0.36 -7.73 6.75
N HIS A 15 0.52 -7.09 5.60
CA HIS A 15 1.81 -6.82 4.99
C HIS A 15 2.75 -6.01 5.87
N LEU A 16 2.24 -5.02 6.60
CA LEU A 16 3.06 -4.29 7.57
C LEU A 16 3.50 -5.22 8.70
N VAL A 17 2.57 -5.99 9.27
CA VAL A 17 2.83 -6.88 10.41
C VAL A 17 3.93 -7.88 10.09
N GLU A 18 3.90 -8.53 8.93
CA GLU A 18 4.98 -9.44 8.57
C GLU A 18 6.31 -8.73 8.28
N ASN A 19 6.27 -7.52 7.73
CA ASN A 19 7.49 -6.74 7.49
C ASN A 19 8.15 -6.29 8.78
N LEU A 20 7.44 -6.23 9.91
CA LEU A 20 8.06 -6.00 11.21
C LEU A 20 9.04 -7.12 11.62
N LEU A 21 8.94 -8.33 11.02
CA LEU A 21 9.94 -9.39 11.22
C LEU A 21 11.32 -9.02 10.69
N LEU A 22 11.44 -8.02 9.80
CA LEU A 22 12.74 -7.48 9.36
C LEU A 22 13.62 -7.04 10.54
N PHE A 23 13.00 -6.52 11.61
CA PHE A 23 13.69 -6.08 12.82
C PHE A 23 14.10 -7.24 13.74
N ALA A 24 13.51 -8.42 13.56
CA ALA A 24 13.90 -9.63 14.29
C ALA A 24 15.15 -10.32 13.68
N GLY A 25 15.61 -9.83 12.52
CA GLY A 25 16.83 -10.29 11.85
C GLY A 25 16.58 -11.18 10.62
N PRO A 26 17.65 -11.63 9.96
CA PRO A 26 17.56 -12.34 8.68
C PRO A 26 16.81 -13.67 8.77
N GLU A 27 17.12 -14.50 9.77
CA GLU A 27 16.52 -15.84 9.87
C GLU A 27 14.99 -15.80 10.09
N PRO A 28 14.43 -15.06 11.07
CA PRO A 28 12.97 -15.02 11.25
C PRO A 28 12.23 -14.52 10.01
N TYR A 29 12.76 -13.48 9.35
CA TYR A 29 12.16 -12.91 8.16
C TYR A 29 12.20 -13.87 6.96
N ASN A 30 13.37 -14.45 6.66
CA ASN A 30 13.53 -15.36 5.53
C ASN A 30 12.81 -16.70 5.77
N ARG A 31 12.75 -17.18 7.01
CA ARG A 31 11.94 -18.36 7.39
C ARG A 31 10.46 -18.12 7.11
N TYR A 32 9.94 -16.94 7.49
CA TYR A 32 8.55 -16.58 7.21
C TYR A 32 8.28 -16.40 5.71
N ALA A 33 9.18 -15.72 4.98
CA ALA A 33 9.08 -15.58 3.53
C ALA A 33 9.07 -16.95 2.81
N HIS A 34 9.93 -17.88 3.24
CA HIS A 34 9.94 -19.25 2.73
C HIS A 34 8.65 -19.99 3.07
N PHE A 35 8.12 -19.85 4.30
CA PHE A 35 6.83 -20.44 4.69
C PHE A 35 5.71 -19.98 3.75
N LEU A 36 5.60 -18.67 3.47
CA LEU A 36 4.59 -18.15 2.55
C LEU A 36 4.70 -18.75 1.15
N VAL A 37 5.91 -18.86 0.61
CA VAL A 37 6.15 -19.50 -0.71
C VAL A 37 5.78 -20.99 -0.67
N SER A 38 6.05 -21.68 0.44
CA SER A 38 5.74 -23.11 0.60
C SER A 38 4.24 -23.43 0.64
N LEU A 39 3.36 -22.43 0.82
CA LEU A 39 1.90 -22.59 0.73
C LEU A 39 1.42 -22.94 -0.69
N GLY A 40 2.28 -22.74 -1.71
CA GLY A 40 2.01 -23.17 -3.09
C GLY A 40 0.70 -22.60 -3.64
N PRO A 41 -0.29 -23.45 -4.02
CA PRO A 41 -1.55 -23.00 -4.62
C PRO A 41 -2.32 -21.97 -3.79
N LEU A 42 -2.22 -22.00 -2.45
CA LEU A 42 -2.88 -21.02 -1.60
C LEU A 42 -2.28 -19.61 -1.76
N LEU A 43 -0.95 -19.51 -1.92
CA LEU A 43 -0.31 -18.24 -2.22
C LEU A 43 -0.77 -17.71 -3.59
N TRP A 44 -0.84 -18.56 -4.61
CA TRP A 44 -1.31 -18.17 -5.94
C TRP A 44 -2.76 -17.69 -5.92
N LEU A 45 -3.63 -18.33 -5.13
CA LEU A 45 -5.00 -17.89 -4.96
C LEU A 45 -5.07 -16.50 -4.30
N ALA A 46 -4.27 -16.28 -3.25
CA ALA A 46 -4.19 -14.96 -2.60
C ALA A 46 -3.69 -13.88 -3.58
N GLU A 47 -2.64 -14.16 -4.36
CA GLU A 47 -2.11 -13.26 -5.39
C GLU A 47 -3.15 -12.96 -6.48
N LEU A 48 -3.90 -13.96 -6.93
CA LEU A 48 -4.97 -13.79 -7.90
C LEU A 48 -6.09 -12.89 -7.36
N ILE A 49 -6.52 -13.10 -6.11
CA ILE A 49 -7.52 -12.26 -5.45
C ILE A 49 -7.05 -10.81 -5.40
N LEU A 50 -5.79 -10.57 -5.00
CA LEU A 50 -5.21 -9.23 -4.95
C LEU A 50 -5.16 -8.59 -6.35
N LEU A 51 -4.71 -9.32 -7.36
CA LEU A 51 -4.64 -8.83 -8.74
C LEU A 51 -6.03 -8.46 -9.27
N VAL A 52 -7.02 -9.34 -9.09
CA VAL A 52 -8.41 -9.06 -9.50
C VAL A 52 -8.97 -7.86 -8.75
N ALA A 53 -8.74 -7.77 -7.43
CA ALA A 53 -9.17 -6.63 -6.63
C ALA A 53 -8.51 -5.33 -7.11
N LEU A 54 -7.21 -5.34 -7.46
CA LEU A 54 -6.50 -4.17 -7.98
C LEU A 54 -7.08 -3.71 -9.31
N VAL A 55 -7.20 -4.62 -10.28
CA VAL A 55 -7.73 -4.30 -11.62
C VAL A 55 -9.14 -3.75 -11.49
N ALA A 56 -9.99 -4.40 -10.71
CA ALA A 56 -11.36 -3.94 -10.48
C ALA A 56 -11.40 -2.57 -9.75
N HIS A 57 -10.49 -2.34 -8.79
CA HIS A 57 -10.38 -1.05 -8.09
C HIS A 57 -9.91 0.07 -9.02
N VAL A 58 -8.85 -0.14 -9.80
CA VAL A 58 -8.30 0.88 -10.72
C VAL A 58 -9.27 1.18 -11.84
N THR A 59 -9.86 0.16 -12.47
CA THR A 59 -10.85 0.36 -13.55
C THR A 59 -12.05 1.16 -13.06
N ALA A 60 -12.64 0.79 -11.92
CA ALA A 60 -13.78 1.53 -11.40
C ALA A 60 -13.40 2.95 -10.92
N ALA A 61 -12.16 3.18 -10.47
CA ALA A 61 -11.67 4.53 -10.15
C ALA A 61 -11.57 5.40 -11.41
N ILE A 62 -11.02 4.85 -12.50
CA ILE A 62 -10.89 5.54 -13.78
C ILE A 62 -12.26 5.82 -14.38
N SER A 63 -13.17 4.83 -14.41
CA SER A 63 -14.54 5.02 -14.88
C SER A 63 -15.24 6.16 -14.14
N LEU A 64 -15.13 6.18 -12.81
CA LEU A 64 -15.70 7.26 -11.99
C LEU A 64 -15.10 8.63 -12.32
N VAL A 65 -13.79 8.71 -12.59
CA VAL A 65 -13.15 9.98 -13.00
C VAL A 65 -13.64 10.43 -14.38
N LEU A 66 -13.79 9.51 -15.32
CA LEU A 66 -14.27 9.80 -16.67
C LEU A 66 -15.74 10.24 -16.67
N GLU A 67 -16.61 9.52 -15.97
CA GLU A 67 -18.02 9.87 -15.77
C GLU A 67 -18.16 11.25 -15.12
N ASN A 68 -17.39 11.52 -14.05
CA ASN A 68 -17.37 12.82 -13.39
C ASN A 68 -16.90 13.96 -14.31
N ARG A 69 -16.01 13.69 -15.27
CA ARG A 69 -15.57 14.68 -16.26
C ARG A 69 -16.61 14.90 -17.36
N ALA A 70 -17.20 13.82 -17.87
CA ALA A 70 -18.22 13.87 -18.92
C ALA A 70 -19.50 14.57 -18.44
N ALA A 71 -19.89 14.37 -17.17
CA ALA A 71 -21.04 15.02 -16.56
C ALA A 71 -20.86 16.52 -16.26
N ARG A 72 -19.76 17.16 -16.71
CA ARG A 72 -19.42 18.56 -16.40
C ARG A 72 -19.15 19.40 -17.68
N PRO A 73 -20.18 20.01 -18.30
CA PRO A 73 -20.05 20.82 -19.52
C PRO A 73 -19.37 22.19 -19.31
N GLN A 74 -19.36 22.73 -18.10
CA GLN A 74 -18.78 24.04 -17.76
C GLN A 74 -17.78 23.88 -16.61
N ARG A 75 -16.50 24.23 -16.85
CA ARG A 75 -15.44 24.18 -15.83
C ARG A 75 -15.68 25.31 -14.83
N TYR A 76 -15.72 24.99 -13.53
CA TYR A 76 -16.08 25.93 -12.46
C TYR A 76 -15.26 27.24 -12.53
N VAL A 77 -15.92 28.35 -12.86
CA VAL A 77 -15.33 29.72 -12.86
C VAL A 77 -15.20 30.30 -11.45
N LYS A 78 -15.76 29.66 -10.40
CA LYS A 78 -15.61 30.11 -9.01
C LYS A 78 -15.46 28.95 -8.02
N LEU A 79 -14.27 28.79 -7.42
CA LEU A 79 -14.08 28.08 -6.15
C LEU A 79 -14.83 28.83 -5.03
N ARG A 80 -16.16 28.83 -5.03
CA ARG A 80 -16.96 29.27 -3.88
C ARG A 80 -17.67 28.03 -3.34
N SER A 81 -17.45 27.72 -2.06
CA SER A 81 -18.28 26.75 -1.37
C SER A 81 -19.70 27.29 -1.37
N LYS A 82 -20.62 26.58 -2.02
CA LYS A 82 -22.05 26.79 -1.81
C LYS A 82 -22.43 25.91 -0.61
N GLY A 83 -22.59 26.53 0.55
CA GLY A 83 -23.08 25.89 1.78
C GLY A 83 -22.00 25.28 2.68
N GLU A 84 -22.48 24.65 3.77
CA GLU A 84 -21.78 23.84 4.77
C GLU A 84 -20.51 23.19 4.19
N PRO A 85 -19.38 23.16 4.93
CA PRO A 85 -18.08 22.81 4.40
C PRO A 85 -18.16 21.52 3.59
N SER A 86 -18.11 21.68 2.27
CA SER A 86 -17.99 20.59 1.32
C SER A 86 -16.86 19.69 1.82
N LYS A 87 -17.17 18.43 2.14
CA LYS A 87 -16.16 17.44 2.53
C LYS A 87 -15.12 17.16 1.43
N ARG A 88 -15.12 17.92 0.32
CA ARG A 88 -13.99 18.05 -0.62
C ARG A 88 -12.79 18.65 0.10
N THR A 89 -12.08 17.78 0.79
CA THR A 89 -10.71 18.02 1.22
C THR A 89 -9.77 17.97 0.01
N PHE A 90 -8.59 18.59 0.12
CA PHE A 90 -7.47 18.43 -0.81
C PHE A 90 -7.23 16.95 -1.13
N ALA A 91 -7.41 16.06 -0.14
CA ALA A 91 -7.31 14.61 -0.28
C ALA A 91 -8.25 14.03 -1.36
N SER A 92 -9.49 14.53 -1.50
CA SER A 92 -10.41 14.09 -2.55
C SER A 92 -10.00 14.54 -3.96
N MET A 93 -9.31 15.68 -4.07
CA MET A 93 -8.79 16.17 -5.35
C MET A 93 -7.47 15.50 -5.74
N SER A 94 -6.72 15.02 -4.74
CA SER A 94 -5.46 14.32 -4.94
C SER A 94 -5.61 12.79 -5.10
N MET A 95 -6.81 12.22 -4.95
CA MET A 95 -7.02 10.76 -5.00
C MET A 95 -6.46 10.10 -6.26
N ILE A 96 -6.65 10.71 -7.44
CA ILE A 96 -6.10 10.15 -8.69
C ILE A 96 -4.57 10.17 -8.70
N PHE A 97 -3.95 11.25 -8.17
CA PHE A 97 -2.50 11.35 -8.08
C PHE A 97 -1.94 10.33 -7.08
N THR A 98 -2.57 10.19 -5.92
CA THR A 98 -2.20 9.15 -4.96
C THR A 98 -2.33 7.74 -5.53
N GLY A 99 -3.42 7.44 -6.25
CA GLY A 99 -3.59 6.15 -6.90
C GLY A 99 -2.54 5.87 -7.98
N LEU A 100 -2.21 6.85 -8.82
CA LEU A 100 -1.18 6.70 -9.86
C LEU A 100 0.23 6.53 -9.27
N THR A 101 0.58 7.30 -8.24
CA THR A 101 1.84 7.13 -7.50
C THR A 101 1.94 5.73 -6.90
N LEU A 102 0.86 5.23 -6.29
CA LEU A 102 0.84 3.89 -5.71
C LEU A 102 0.87 2.77 -6.75
N LEU A 103 0.27 2.97 -7.92
CA LEU A 103 0.38 2.02 -9.02
C LEU A 103 1.82 1.89 -9.52
N LEU A 104 2.51 3.03 -9.69
CA LEU A 104 3.93 3.04 -10.05
C LEU A 104 4.79 2.41 -8.94
N PHE A 105 4.52 2.77 -7.68
CA PHE A 105 5.17 2.17 -6.52
C PHE A 105 5.01 0.65 -6.51
N LEU A 106 3.80 0.12 -6.73
CA LEU A 106 3.53 -1.31 -6.74
C LEU A 106 4.33 -2.04 -7.82
N ILE A 107 4.42 -1.47 -9.03
CA ILE A 107 5.21 -2.05 -10.13
C ILE A 107 6.70 -2.14 -9.74
N ILE A 108 7.25 -1.03 -9.23
CA ILE A 108 8.66 -0.98 -8.78
C ILE A 108 8.88 -1.95 -7.61
N HIS A 109 7.97 -1.98 -6.64
CA HIS A 109 8.01 -2.84 -5.47
C HIS A 109 8.01 -4.32 -5.84
N LEU A 110 7.08 -4.76 -6.70
CA LEU A 110 7.03 -6.15 -7.17
C LEU A 110 8.27 -6.52 -7.98
N LYS A 111 8.71 -5.64 -8.89
CA LYS A 111 9.92 -5.87 -9.68
C LYS A 111 11.14 -6.08 -8.77
N THR A 112 11.26 -5.30 -7.70
CA THR A 112 12.40 -5.40 -6.79
C THR A 112 12.30 -6.58 -5.83
N PHE A 113 11.20 -6.73 -5.09
CA PHE A 113 11.15 -7.72 -4.00
C PHE A 113 10.58 -9.07 -4.43
N LYS A 114 9.48 -9.10 -5.20
CA LYS A 114 8.89 -10.36 -5.67
C LYS A 114 9.77 -11.00 -6.75
N TYR A 115 10.11 -10.24 -7.79
CA TYR A 115 10.78 -10.74 -9.00
C TYR A 115 12.26 -10.34 -9.10
N GLY A 116 12.83 -9.70 -8.07
CA GLY A 116 14.25 -9.38 -8.05
C GLY A 116 15.14 -10.60 -7.78
N PRO A 117 16.43 -10.36 -7.53
CA PRO A 117 17.42 -11.41 -7.30
C PRO A 117 16.99 -12.42 -6.23
N GLY A 118 17.20 -13.70 -6.52
CA GLY A 118 16.89 -14.84 -5.65
C GLY A 118 18.08 -15.79 -5.50
N ILE A 119 17.79 -17.05 -5.23
CA ILE A 119 18.79 -18.09 -4.94
C ILE A 119 19.80 -18.21 -6.09
N GLU A 120 19.34 -18.20 -7.33
CA GLU A 120 20.18 -18.30 -8.53
C GLU A 120 21.19 -17.14 -8.66
N GLN A 121 20.87 -15.99 -8.09
CA GLN A 121 21.71 -14.78 -8.11
C GLN A 121 22.55 -14.64 -6.83
N GLY A 122 22.57 -15.66 -5.96
CA GLY A 122 23.39 -15.68 -4.75
C GLY A 122 22.72 -15.10 -3.50
N TYR A 123 21.42 -14.75 -3.56
CA TYR A 123 20.64 -14.36 -2.37
C TYR A 123 20.15 -15.62 -1.67
N VAL A 124 21.05 -16.26 -0.91
CA VAL A 124 20.82 -17.56 -0.26
C VAL A 124 21.10 -17.46 1.23
N GLN A 125 20.15 -17.94 2.03
CA GLN A 125 20.36 -18.28 3.43
C GLN A 125 20.07 -19.77 3.63
N VAL A 126 20.84 -20.45 4.49
CA VAL A 126 20.56 -21.83 4.87
C VAL A 126 19.81 -21.84 6.19
N ILE A 127 18.60 -22.39 6.20
CA ILE A 127 17.75 -22.54 7.39
C ILE A 127 17.36 -24.02 7.49
N ASP A 128 17.65 -24.65 8.63
CA ASP A 128 17.40 -26.07 8.88
C ASP A 128 17.93 -27.01 7.76
N GLY A 129 19.11 -26.68 7.21
CA GLY A 129 19.75 -27.44 6.12
C GLY A 129 19.14 -27.22 4.73
N LYS A 130 18.15 -26.34 4.57
CA LYS A 130 17.54 -26.00 3.28
C LYS A 130 17.99 -24.61 2.83
N GLN A 131 18.31 -24.48 1.54
CA GLN A 131 18.56 -23.20 0.92
C GLN A 131 17.23 -22.46 0.72
N VAL A 132 17.13 -21.25 1.28
CA VAL A 132 16.00 -20.34 1.10
C VAL A 132 16.50 -19.03 0.50
N ARG A 133 15.61 -18.29 -0.16
CA ARG A 133 15.94 -16.96 -0.68
C ARG A 133 16.19 -15.99 0.47
N ASP A 134 17.33 -15.30 0.41
CA ASP A 134 17.68 -14.26 1.38
C ASP A 134 17.04 -12.92 1.01
N LEU A 135 15.75 -12.79 1.34
CA LEU A 135 14.98 -11.58 1.09
C LEU A 135 15.36 -10.45 2.06
N HIS A 136 15.77 -10.78 3.29
CA HIS A 136 16.27 -9.80 4.26
C HIS A 136 17.48 -9.06 3.72
N ARG A 137 18.46 -9.78 3.17
CA ARG A 137 19.61 -9.19 2.50
C ARG A 137 19.20 -8.30 1.33
N LEU A 138 18.28 -8.75 0.48
CA LEU A 138 17.79 -7.94 -0.64
C LEU A 138 17.14 -6.64 -0.17
N VAL A 139 16.34 -6.68 0.90
CA VAL A 139 15.75 -5.48 1.53
C VAL A 139 16.85 -4.56 2.06
N THR A 140 17.82 -5.10 2.77
CA THR A 140 18.93 -4.36 3.35
C THR A 140 19.73 -3.64 2.27
N GLU A 141 20.23 -4.35 1.27
CA GLU A 141 21.01 -3.76 0.17
C GLU A 141 20.20 -2.74 -0.63
N THR A 142 18.91 -3.01 -0.89
CA THR A 142 18.03 -2.09 -1.62
C THR A 142 17.90 -0.75 -0.90
N PHE A 143 17.72 -0.77 0.42
CA PHE A 143 17.55 0.45 1.21
C PHE A 143 18.84 1.16 1.59
N HIS A 144 20.01 0.68 1.15
CA HIS A 144 21.22 1.50 1.15
C HIS A 144 21.27 2.52 0.01
N ASN A 145 20.43 2.35 -1.02
CA ASN A 145 20.35 3.33 -2.10
C ASN A 145 19.48 4.53 -1.66
N PRO A 146 20.06 5.74 -1.46
CA PRO A 146 19.32 6.89 -0.95
C PRO A 146 18.19 7.33 -1.89
N ILE A 147 18.36 7.17 -3.20
CA ILE A 147 17.32 7.51 -4.19
C ILE A 147 16.11 6.58 -3.98
N TYR A 148 16.37 5.30 -3.74
CA TYR A 148 15.33 4.30 -3.52
C TYR A 148 14.57 4.57 -2.21
N VAL A 149 15.28 4.93 -1.14
CA VAL A 149 14.69 5.33 0.15
C VAL A 149 13.79 6.56 -0.01
N ILE A 150 14.29 7.63 -0.64
CA ILE A 150 13.52 8.87 -0.86
C ILE A 150 12.24 8.57 -1.64
N TRP A 151 12.35 7.81 -2.74
CA TRP A 151 11.20 7.40 -3.54
C TRP A 151 10.19 6.58 -2.73
N TYR A 152 10.66 5.60 -1.94
CA TYR A 152 9.79 4.79 -1.09
C TYR A 152 9.05 5.62 -0.06
N VAL A 153 9.76 6.47 0.69
CA VAL A 153 9.14 7.34 1.70
C VAL A 153 8.10 8.26 1.05
N PHE A 154 8.40 8.84 -0.10
CA PHE A 154 7.45 9.67 -0.86
C PHE A 154 6.17 8.89 -1.21
N ALA A 155 6.29 7.68 -1.77
CA ALA A 155 5.15 6.85 -2.12
C ALA A 155 4.34 6.41 -0.89
N LEU A 156 4.99 6.12 0.23
CA LEU A 156 4.34 5.68 1.48
C LEU A 156 3.58 6.82 2.19
N VAL A 157 4.03 8.06 2.05
CA VAL A 157 3.22 9.23 2.47
C VAL A 157 1.91 9.27 1.67
N PHE A 158 1.99 9.02 0.36
CA PHE A 158 0.81 8.98 -0.52
C PHE A 158 -0.08 7.78 -0.18
N LEU A 159 0.48 6.64 0.24
CA LEU A 159 -0.27 5.50 0.77
C LEU A 159 -1.11 5.90 1.98
N GLY A 160 -0.52 6.61 2.95
CA GLY A 160 -1.22 7.08 4.13
C GLY A 160 -2.42 7.97 3.80
N PHE A 161 -2.25 8.92 2.88
CA PHE A 161 -3.36 9.76 2.41
C PHE A 161 -4.42 8.97 1.64
N HIS A 162 -3.99 8.05 0.78
CA HIS A 162 -4.90 7.22 -0.02
C HIS A 162 -5.76 6.32 0.86
N VAL A 163 -5.15 5.63 1.83
CA VAL A 163 -5.87 4.75 2.77
C VAL A 163 -6.76 5.56 3.68
N ARG A 164 -6.29 6.69 4.23
CA ARG A 164 -7.14 7.54 5.09
C ARG A 164 -8.45 7.92 4.41
N HIS A 165 -8.36 8.38 3.16
CA HIS A 165 -9.55 8.76 2.40
C HIS A 165 -10.35 7.53 1.96
N GLY A 166 -9.68 6.53 1.40
CA GLY A 166 -10.25 5.28 0.89
C GLY A 166 -11.07 4.55 1.94
N PHE A 167 -10.54 4.40 3.16
CA PHE A 167 -11.17 3.72 4.27
C PHE A 167 -12.53 4.32 4.61
N TRP A 168 -12.59 5.60 4.97
CA TRP A 168 -13.85 6.27 5.27
C TRP A 168 -14.83 6.24 4.08
N SER A 169 -14.33 6.53 2.87
CA SER A 169 -15.19 6.58 1.68
C SER A 169 -15.80 5.22 1.32
N ALA A 170 -15.12 4.11 1.63
CA ALA A 170 -15.63 2.76 1.40
C ALA A 170 -16.91 2.49 2.21
N PHE A 171 -16.94 2.89 3.49
CA PHE A 171 -18.13 2.77 4.33
C PHE A 171 -19.27 3.69 3.88
N GLN A 172 -18.94 4.85 3.29
CA GLN A 172 -19.94 5.71 2.67
C GLN A 172 -20.57 5.05 1.44
N SER A 173 -19.77 4.48 0.54
CA SER A 173 -20.27 3.79 -0.66
C SER A 173 -21.06 2.51 -0.35
N TRP A 174 -20.79 1.86 0.78
CA TRP A 174 -21.54 0.68 1.24
C TRP A 174 -22.85 1.05 1.98
N GLY A 175 -23.18 2.33 2.10
CA GLY A 175 -24.41 2.77 2.76
C GLY A 175 -24.36 2.72 4.30
N ALA A 176 -23.19 2.46 4.90
CA ALA A 176 -22.99 2.52 6.35
C ALA A 176 -22.79 3.96 6.87
N ALA A 177 -22.99 4.97 6.02
CA ALA A 177 -22.89 6.37 6.41
C ALA A 177 -24.06 6.78 7.31
N HIS A 178 -23.77 7.11 8.56
CA HIS A 178 -24.76 7.61 9.51
C HIS A 178 -24.16 8.78 10.32
N PRO A 179 -24.89 9.87 10.63
CA PRO A 179 -24.36 11.04 11.35
C PRO A 179 -23.63 10.70 12.66
N ARG A 180 -24.11 9.66 13.37
CA ARG A 180 -23.51 9.18 14.62
C ARG A 180 -22.15 8.50 14.45
N TYR A 181 -21.95 7.70 13.40
CA TYR A 181 -20.75 6.87 13.21
C TYR A 181 -19.78 7.46 12.17
N THR A 182 -20.25 8.40 11.35
CA THR A 182 -19.46 9.09 10.33
C THR A 182 -18.20 9.76 10.91
N PRO A 183 -18.26 10.52 12.02
CA PRO A 183 -17.06 11.10 12.61
C PRO A 183 -16.08 10.04 13.11
N ILE A 184 -16.57 8.95 13.68
CA ILE A 184 -15.75 7.84 14.19
C ILE A 184 -15.01 7.17 13.04
N LEU A 185 -15.71 6.82 11.96
CA LEU A 185 -15.11 6.18 10.79
C LEU A 185 -14.09 7.10 10.09
N TYR A 186 -14.30 8.41 10.11
CA TYR A 186 -13.33 9.39 9.61
C TYR A 186 -12.04 9.39 10.46
N SER A 187 -12.17 9.41 11.78
CA SER A 187 -11.03 9.31 12.71
C SER A 187 -10.31 7.98 12.60
N LEU A 188 -11.04 6.86 12.46
CA LEU A 188 -10.46 5.54 12.24
C LEU A 188 -9.70 5.47 10.92
N GLY A 189 -10.25 6.02 9.84
CA GLY A 189 -9.52 6.10 8.57
C GLY A 189 -8.22 6.89 8.70
N ALA A 190 -8.24 8.01 9.43
CA ALA A 190 -7.02 8.77 9.71
C ALA A 190 -6.00 7.97 10.54
N LEU A 191 -6.45 7.29 11.60
CA LEU A 191 -5.61 6.45 12.44
C LEU A 191 -4.95 5.33 11.63
N VAL A 192 -5.74 4.57 10.85
CA VAL A 192 -5.24 3.47 10.02
C VAL A 192 -4.26 3.99 8.97
N GLY A 193 -4.60 5.07 8.26
CA GLY A 193 -3.72 5.66 7.26
C GLY A 193 -2.38 6.15 7.84
N VAL A 194 -2.41 6.81 9.00
CA VAL A 194 -1.19 7.29 9.68
C VAL A 194 -0.37 6.12 10.22
N ALA A 195 -0.99 5.15 10.89
CA ALA A 195 -0.29 3.99 11.44
C ALA A 195 0.44 3.20 10.35
N LEU A 196 -0.23 2.95 9.21
CA LEU A 196 0.37 2.27 8.07
C LEU A 196 1.52 3.08 7.47
N ALA A 197 1.33 4.38 7.24
CA ALA A 197 2.37 5.23 6.68
C ALA A 197 3.61 5.27 7.60
N VAL A 198 3.42 5.52 8.90
CA VAL A 198 4.53 5.56 9.87
C VAL A 198 5.23 4.21 9.95
N GLY A 199 4.49 3.12 10.07
CA GLY A 199 5.06 1.77 10.17
C GLY A 199 5.91 1.41 8.95
N PHE A 200 5.39 1.64 7.74
CA PHE A 200 6.15 1.36 6.52
C PHE A 200 7.29 2.34 6.28
N ILE A 201 7.14 3.63 6.58
CA ILE A 201 8.20 4.64 6.40
C ILE A 201 9.37 4.38 7.34
N PHE A 202 9.08 3.88 8.54
CA PHE A 202 10.10 3.55 9.52
C PHE A 202 11.10 2.51 9.01
N ILE A 203 10.65 1.51 8.23
CA ILE A 203 11.50 0.43 7.70
C ILE A 203 12.65 0.95 6.82
N PRO A 204 12.43 1.62 5.66
CA PRO A 204 13.52 2.06 4.79
C PRO A 204 14.43 3.09 5.48
N ILE A 205 13.88 3.95 6.36
CA ILE A 205 14.69 4.90 7.13
C ILE A 205 15.60 4.16 8.11
N TRP A 206 15.05 3.18 8.84
CA TRP A 206 15.83 2.41 9.80
C TRP A 206 16.95 1.63 9.12
N PHE A 207 16.63 0.94 8.03
CA PHE A 207 17.62 0.16 7.28
C PHE A 207 18.70 1.05 6.66
N TYR A 208 18.35 2.24 6.14
CA TYR A 208 19.33 3.17 5.60
C TYR A 208 20.34 3.69 6.64
N PHE A 209 19.89 3.96 7.88
CA PHE A 209 20.74 4.58 8.91
C PHE A 209 21.38 3.60 9.90
N PHE A 210 20.76 2.44 10.16
CA PHE A 210 21.13 1.60 11.30
C PHE A 210 21.44 0.14 10.96
N VAL A 211 21.15 -0.33 9.74
CA VAL A 211 21.45 -1.71 9.33
C VAL A 211 22.41 -1.64 8.15
N GLY A 212 23.69 -1.87 8.41
CA GLY A 212 24.74 -1.83 7.39
C GLY A 212 24.69 -3.03 6.44
N GLY A 213 25.02 -2.78 5.17
CA GLY A 213 25.26 -3.79 4.13
C GLY A 213 26.69 -4.29 4.12
#